data_AF-A0A847ATH1-F1
#
_entry.id   AF-A0A847ATH1-F1
#
_cell.length_a   1.000
_cell.length_b   1.000
_cell.length_c   1.000
_cell.angle_alpha   90.00
_cell.angle_beta   90.00
_cell.angle_gamma   90.00
#
_symmetry.space_group_name_H-M   'P 1'
#
loop_
_entity.id
_entity.type
_entity.pdbx_description
1 polymer ?
#
loop_
_entity_poly.entity_id
_entity_poly.type
_entity_poly.pdbx_seq_one_letter_code
_entity_poly.pdbx_strand_id
1 'polypeptide(L)'
;MKYTIDKSVFELNPNIMFGILIGNDMKNSATSQDDEERLRKAESKMREEIKPEDLRNLHNVSLYREVMQKSGINPNKYPPSVVAMFKRIVKGGQLLVINALVDLCNAVSLERGISLGGHDLIDIHEDLEVRYSRKGDVFLPFGSENYEDV
;
A
#
# COMPACT_ATOMS: atom_id res chain seq x y z
N MET A 1 -17.99 10.64 8.32
CA MET A 1 -17.05 10.10 7.32
C MET A 1 -17.81 9.24 6.32
N LYS A 2 -17.82 9.68 5.07
CA LYS A 2 -18.18 8.91 3.89
C LYS A 2 -16.88 8.42 3.23
N TYR A 3 -16.92 7.22 2.64
CA TYR A 3 -15.84 6.73 1.78
C TYR A 3 -16.34 6.69 0.35
N THR A 4 -15.62 7.35 -0.56
CA THR A 4 -16.02 7.50 -1.97
C THR A 4 -14.84 7.25 -2.90
N ILE A 5 -15.17 6.86 -4.13
CA ILE A 5 -14.22 6.73 -5.23
C ILE A 5 -14.77 7.55 -6.38
N ASP A 6 -13.99 8.50 -6.87
CA ASP A 6 -14.34 9.30 -8.03
C ASP A 6 -14.49 8.39 -9.26
N LYS A 7 -15.49 8.66 -10.11
CA LYS A 7 -15.78 7.88 -11.31
C LYS A 7 -14.59 7.82 -12.26
N SER A 8 -13.79 8.89 -12.32
CA SER A 8 -12.60 8.95 -13.17
C SER A 8 -11.58 7.85 -12.87
N VAL A 9 -11.56 7.33 -11.63
CA VAL A 9 -10.66 6.24 -11.24
C VAL A 9 -11.02 4.93 -11.96
N PHE A 10 -12.30 4.68 -12.19
CA PHE A 10 -12.77 3.49 -12.92
C PHE A 10 -12.56 3.61 -14.43
N GLU A 11 -12.32 4.81 -14.96
CA GLU A 11 -11.93 5.00 -16.37
C GLU A 11 -10.53 4.44 -16.65
N LEU A 12 -9.65 4.36 -15.63
CA LEU A 12 -8.33 3.74 -15.74
C LEU A 12 -8.42 2.22 -15.89
N ASN A 13 -9.28 1.61 -15.08
CA ASN A 13 -9.60 0.20 -15.13
C ASN A 13 -10.98 -0.03 -14.49
N PRO A 14 -12.00 -0.47 -15.26
CA PRO A 14 -13.35 -0.67 -14.71
C PRO A 14 -13.42 -1.80 -13.68
N ASN A 15 -12.40 -2.66 -13.62
CA ASN A 15 -12.31 -3.77 -12.68
C ASN A 15 -11.46 -3.45 -11.44
N ILE A 16 -10.98 -2.21 -11.28
CA ILE A 16 -10.27 -1.82 -10.06
C ILE A 16 -11.23 -1.90 -8.87
N MET A 17 -10.73 -2.44 -7.75
CA MET A 17 -11.51 -2.60 -6.53
C MET A 17 -10.86 -1.83 -5.40
N PHE A 18 -11.70 -1.15 -4.62
CA PHE A 18 -11.34 -0.46 -3.40
C PHE A 18 -12.19 -1.03 -2.26
N GLY A 19 -11.57 -1.24 -1.10
CA GLY A 19 -12.25 -1.78 0.08
C GLY A 19 -11.78 -1.04 1.32
N ILE A 20 -12.69 -0.90 2.28
CA ILE A 20 -12.39 -0.39 3.61
C ILE A 20 -12.87 -1.38 4.66
N LEU A 21 -12.10 -1.48 5.75
CA LEU A 21 -12.49 -2.18 6.96
C LEU A 21 -12.46 -1.16 8.09
N ILE A 22 -13.57 -1.06 8.83
CA ILE A 22 -13.70 -0.16 9.98
C ILE A 22 -13.69 -1.02 11.24
N GLY A 23 -12.66 -0.85 12.06
CA GLY A 23 -12.59 -1.42 13.40
C GLY A 23 -12.88 -0.34 14.43
N ASN A 24 -13.77 -0.62 15.37
CA ASN A 24 -14.05 0.26 16.51
C ASN A 24 -13.31 -0.25 17.75
N ASP A 25 -12.93 0.66 18.66
CA ASP A 25 -12.26 0.35 19.93
C ASP A 25 -10.99 -0.51 19.78
N MET A 26 -10.34 -0.37 18.63
CA MET A 26 -9.06 -1.03 18.32
C MET A 26 -7.95 -0.41 19.17
N LYS A 27 -7.12 -1.25 19.79
CA LYS A 27 -5.88 -0.81 20.45
C LYS A 27 -4.71 -1.36 19.68
N ASN A 28 -3.97 -0.47 19.02
CA ASN A 28 -2.70 -0.85 18.41
C ASN A 28 -1.65 -1.08 19.50
N SER A 29 -0.72 -1.98 19.24
CA SER A 29 0.35 -2.35 20.17
C SER A 29 1.68 -2.43 19.45
N ALA A 30 2.76 -2.61 20.21
CA ALA A 30 3.99 -3.14 19.64
C ALA A 30 3.71 -4.47 18.94
N THR A 31 4.50 -4.76 17.91
CA THR A 31 4.44 -6.00 17.15
C THR A 31 4.70 -7.17 18.09
N SER A 32 3.79 -8.15 18.10
CA SER A 32 3.99 -9.39 18.84
C SER A 32 4.93 -10.33 18.08
N GLN A 33 5.38 -11.39 18.76
CA GLN A 33 6.19 -12.42 18.12
C GLN A 33 5.45 -13.08 16.94
N ASP A 34 4.14 -13.32 17.09
CA ASP A 34 3.32 -13.95 16.05
C ASP A 34 3.14 -13.04 14.82
N ASP A 35 2.99 -11.73 15.05
CA ASP A 35 2.89 -10.74 13.97
C ASP A 35 4.19 -10.68 13.15
N GLU A 36 5.34 -10.63 13.85
CA GLU A 36 6.63 -10.63 13.18
C GLU A 36 6.88 -11.97 12.47
N GLU A 37 6.57 -13.11 13.08
CA GLU A 37 6.73 -14.42 12.45
C GLU A 37 5.92 -14.50 11.15
N ARG A 38 4.68 -14.01 11.15
CA ARG A 38 3.86 -13.95 9.94
C ARG A 38 4.49 -13.08 8.86
N LEU A 39 5.00 -11.90 9.23
CA LEU A 39 5.69 -11.00 8.30
C LEU A 39 6.93 -11.68 7.71
N ARG A 40 7.79 -12.28 8.54
CA ARG A 40 9.01 -12.98 8.10
C ARG A 40 8.68 -14.18 7.20
N LYS A 41 7.62 -14.92 7.51
CA LYS A 41 7.14 -16.03 6.69
C LYS A 41 6.70 -15.56 5.31
N ALA A 42 5.96 -14.44 5.24
CA ALA A 42 5.56 -13.84 3.96
C ALA A 42 6.77 -13.38 3.14
N GLU A 43 7.77 -12.77 3.79
CA GLU A 43 9.03 -12.39 3.15
C GLU A 43 9.85 -13.58 2.64
N SER A 44 9.93 -14.68 3.41
CA SER A 44 10.65 -15.89 3.01
C SER A 44 9.99 -16.53 1.80
N LYS A 45 8.67 -16.73 1.87
CA LYS A 45 7.89 -17.31 0.78
C LYS A 45 8.07 -16.50 -0.51
N MET A 46 8.02 -15.18 -0.40
CA MET A 46 8.25 -14.32 -1.56
C MET A 46 9.65 -14.49 -2.16
N ARG A 47 10.71 -14.56 -1.32
CA ARG A 47 12.09 -14.77 -1.78
C ARG A 47 12.28 -16.12 -2.46
N GLU A 48 11.59 -17.14 -1.98
CA GLU A 48 11.68 -18.50 -2.51
C GLU A 48 10.93 -18.64 -3.84
N GLU A 49 9.76 -18.01 -3.98
CA GLU A 49 8.87 -18.19 -5.13
C GLU A 49 9.12 -17.19 -6.27
N ILE A 50 9.65 -16.00 -5.97
CA ILE A 50 9.71 -14.89 -6.94
C ILE A 50 11.14 -14.47 -7.19
N LYS A 51 11.61 -14.68 -8.43
CA LYS A 51 12.89 -14.15 -8.88
C LYS A 51 12.80 -12.65 -9.17
N PRO A 52 13.88 -11.87 -8.93
CA PRO A 52 13.89 -10.43 -9.20
C PRO A 52 13.47 -10.04 -10.63
N GLU A 53 13.87 -10.85 -11.61
CA GLU A 53 13.56 -10.66 -13.03
C GLU A 53 12.06 -10.84 -13.36
N ASP A 54 11.37 -11.70 -12.60
CA ASP A 54 9.97 -12.06 -12.81
C ASP A 54 9.01 -11.14 -12.06
N LEU A 55 9.51 -10.28 -11.15
CA LEU A 55 8.69 -9.39 -10.34
C LEU A 55 7.71 -8.55 -11.18
N ARG A 56 8.14 -8.06 -12.34
CA ARG A 56 7.30 -7.23 -13.23
C ARG A 56 6.20 -8.03 -13.93
N ASN A 57 6.35 -9.35 -14.00
CA ASN A 57 5.43 -10.26 -14.68
C ASN A 57 4.35 -10.80 -13.73
N LEU A 58 4.50 -10.59 -12.41
CA LEU A 58 3.45 -10.93 -11.45
C LEU A 58 2.16 -10.18 -11.81
N HIS A 59 1.05 -10.92 -11.84
CA HIS A 59 -0.25 -10.41 -12.29
C HIS A 59 -0.65 -9.13 -11.57
N ASN A 60 -0.58 -9.08 -10.23
CA ASN A 60 -0.96 -7.87 -9.50
C ASN A 60 0.01 -6.71 -9.73
N VAL A 61 1.31 -6.99 -9.90
CA VAL A 61 2.31 -5.96 -10.19
C VAL A 61 2.06 -5.34 -11.57
N SER A 62 1.72 -6.14 -12.58
CA SER A 62 1.41 -5.63 -13.91
C SER A 62 0.15 -4.76 -13.90
N LEU A 63 -0.90 -5.19 -13.18
CA LEU A 63 -2.14 -4.40 -13.01
C LEU A 63 -1.88 -3.03 -12.35
N TYR A 64 -1.12 -3.00 -11.25
CA TYR A 64 -0.76 -1.72 -10.62
C TYR A 64 0.03 -0.81 -11.55
N ARG A 65 0.99 -1.37 -12.30
CA ARG A 65 1.80 -0.60 -13.24
C ARG A 65 0.95 -0.03 -14.37
N GLU A 66 -0.01 -0.80 -14.88
CA GLU A 66 -0.94 -0.35 -15.91
C GLU A 66 -1.79 0.83 -15.42
N VAL A 67 -2.40 0.71 -14.24
CA VAL A 67 -3.24 1.79 -13.66
C VAL A 67 -2.41 3.07 -13.45
N MET A 68 -1.20 2.95 -12.89
CA MET A 68 -0.30 4.09 -12.69
C MET A 68 0.11 4.74 -14.02
N GLN A 69 0.42 3.94 -15.05
CA GLN A 69 0.78 4.47 -16.36
C GLN A 69 -0.40 5.19 -17.02
N LYS A 70 -1.60 4.61 -16.95
CA LYS A 70 -2.82 5.23 -17.48
C LYS A 70 -3.18 6.52 -16.72
N SER A 71 -2.84 6.63 -15.45
CA SER A 71 -3.03 7.85 -14.67
C SER A 71 -1.95 8.93 -14.91
N GLY A 72 -0.96 8.65 -15.76
CA GLY A 72 0.17 9.55 -16.03
C GLY A 72 1.27 9.52 -14.97
N ILE A 73 1.19 8.61 -13.99
CA ILE A 73 2.16 8.46 -12.91
C ILE A 73 3.25 7.49 -13.36
N ASN A 74 4.53 7.89 -13.25
CA ASN A 74 5.64 6.99 -13.54
C ASN A 74 5.78 5.95 -12.41
N PRO A 75 5.46 4.66 -12.64
CA PRO A 75 5.47 3.64 -11.59
C PRO A 75 6.88 3.27 -11.11
N ASN A 76 7.94 3.73 -11.79
CA ASN A 76 9.31 3.55 -11.33
C ASN A 76 9.76 4.69 -10.40
N LYS A 77 9.19 5.89 -10.56
CA LYS A 77 9.44 7.05 -9.69
C LYS A 77 8.56 7.01 -8.44
N TYR A 78 7.29 6.65 -8.62
CA TYR A 78 6.30 6.52 -7.55
C TYR A 78 5.68 5.11 -7.57
N PRO A 79 6.43 4.08 -7.13
CA PRO A 79 5.91 2.73 -7.10
C PRO A 79 4.78 2.60 -6.07
N PRO A 80 3.72 1.83 -6.36
CA PRO A 80 2.77 1.40 -5.33
C PRO A 80 3.52 0.70 -4.19
N SER A 81 3.03 0.87 -2.95
CA SER A 81 3.68 0.36 -1.73
C SER A 81 4.01 -1.13 -1.82
N VAL A 82 3.06 -1.97 -2.23
CA VAL A 82 3.25 -3.42 -2.39
C VAL A 82 4.36 -3.76 -3.40
N VAL A 83 4.45 -3.00 -4.50
CA VAL A 83 5.51 -3.20 -5.52
C VAL A 83 6.87 -2.77 -4.97
N ALA A 84 6.93 -1.71 -4.16
CA ALA A 84 8.15 -1.28 -3.50
C ALA A 84 8.64 -2.29 -2.46
N MET A 85 7.72 -2.83 -1.64
CA MET A 85 8.02 -3.89 -0.66
C MET A 85 8.54 -5.14 -1.36
N PHE A 86 7.85 -5.59 -2.40
CA PHE A 86 8.26 -6.71 -3.23
C PHE A 86 9.67 -6.55 -3.79
N LYS A 87 9.97 -5.38 -4.37
CA LYS A 87 11.29 -5.06 -4.92
C LYS A 87 12.38 -5.07 -3.85
N ARG A 88 12.09 -4.64 -2.63
CA ARG A 88 13.02 -4.66 -1.49
C ARG A 88 13.34 -6.10 -1.07
N ILE A 89 12.32 -6.94 -0.97
CA ILE A 89 12.43 -8.33 -0.51
C ILE A 89 13.22 -9.19 -1.49
N VAL A 90 12.89 -9.15 -2.79
CA VAL A 90 13.60 -9.94 -3.81
C VAL A 90 15.06 -9.51 -4.00
N LYS A 91 15.42 -8.30 -3.57
CA LYS A 91 16.81 -7.81 -3.54
C LYS A 91 17.58 -8.20 -2.28
N GLY A 92 17.02 -9.07 -1.44
CA GLY A 92 17.63 -9.53 -0.19
C GLY A 92 17.41 -8.60 1.00
N GLY A 93 16.59 -7.56 0.85
CA GLY A 93 16.18 -6.72 1.97
C GLY A 93 15.05 -7.35 2.79
N GLN A 94 14.80 -6.76 3.95
CA GLN A 94 13.66 -7.07 4.82
C GLN A 94 12.92 -5.79 5.20
N LEU A 95 11.63 -5.88 5.44
CA LEU A 95 10.78 -4.82 5.96
C LEU A 95 11.10 -4.57 7.44
N LEU A 96 10.90 -3.31 7.86
CA LEU A 96 11.05 -2.91 9.25
C LEU A 96 9.83 -3.41 10.05
N VAL A 97 10.08 -3.72 11.32
CA VAL A 97 9.03 -3.93 12.33
C VAL A 97 8.62 -2.55 12.84
N ILE A 98 7.33 -2.25 12.82
CA ILE A 98 6.82 -0.91 13.15
C ILE A 98 5.85 -0.98 14.33
N ASN A 99 4.72 -1.65 14.15
CA ASN A 99 3.72 -1.93 15.17
C ASN A 99 2.79 -3.04 14.66
N ALA A 100 2.00 -3.64 15.55
CA ALA A 100 1.18 -4.82 15.23
C ALA A 100 0.27 -4.58 14.01
N LEU A 101 -0.42 -3.43 13.96
CA LEU A 101 -1.33 -3.12 12.85
C LEU A 101 -0.60 -2.97 11.51
N VAL A 102 0.48 -2.20 11.48
CA VAL A 102 1.26 -1.95 10.25
C VAL A 102 1.90 -3.24 9.75
N ASP A 103 2.47 -4.03 10.65
CA ASP A 103 3.18 -5.26 10.27
C ASP A 103 2.22 -6.34 9.80
N LEU A 104 1.03 -6.43 10.40
CA LEU A 104 -0.06 -7.27 9.91
C LEU A 104 -0.54 -6.82 8.52
N CYS A 105 -0.72 -5.52 8.32
CA CYS A 105 -1.10 -4.97 7.01
C CYS A 105 -0.05 -5.28 5.94
N ASN A 106 1.24 -5.15 6.28
CA ASN A 106 2.34 -5.46 5.39
C ASN A 106 2.37 -6.96 5.07
N ALA A 107 2.23 -7.84 6.08
CA ALA A 107 2.19 -9.28 5.87
C ALA A 107 1.04 -9.68 4.92
N VAL A 108 -0.17 -9.16 5.14
CA VAL A 108 -1.33 -9.39 4.24
C VAL A 108 -1.06 -8.86 2.83
N SER A 109 -0.46 -7.66 2.73
CA SER A 109 -0.09 -7.07 1.44
C SER A 109 0.86 -7.96 0.67
N LEU A 110 1.83 -8.57 1.36
CA LEU A 110 2.78 -9.51 0.75
C LEU A 110 2.10 -10.81 0.33
N GLU A 111 1.29 -11.41 1.20
CA GLU A 111 0.60 -12.68 0.97
C GLU A 111 -0.41 -12.62 -0.19
N ARG A 112 -1.04 -11.46 -0.39
CA ARG A 112 -2.12 -11.28 -1.37
C ARG A 112 -1.72 -10.43 -2.58
N GLY A 113 -0.55 -9.78 -2.52
CA GLY A 113 -0.10 -8.86 -3.57
C GLY A 113 -1.03 -7.68 -3.77
N ILE A 114 -1.61 -7.14 -2.69
CA ILE A 114 -2.50 -5.97 -2.72
C ILE A 114 -1.89 -4.85 -1.88
N SER A 115 -2.18 -3.60 -2.24
CA SER A 115 -1.85 -2.44 -1.41
C SER A 115 -2.87 -2.29 -0.29
N LEU A 116 -2.40 -2.26 0.95
CA LEU A 116 -3.19 -2.03 2.14
C LEU A 116 -2.58 -0.89 2.97
N GLY A 117 -3.42 -0.08 3.60
CA GLY A 117 -3.03 0.98 4.50
C GLY A 117 -3.93 1.01 5.73
N GLY A 118 -3.42 1.55 6.83
CA GLY A 118 -4.17 1.80 8.05
C GLY A 118 -4.22 3.29 8.32
N HIS A 119 -5.37 3.78 8.75
CA HIS A 119 -5.58 5.18 9.13
C HIS A 119 -6.25 5.21 10.50
N ASP A 120 -5.80 6.12 11.38
CA ASP A 120 -6.50 6.38 12.63
C ASP A 120 -7.75 7.22 12.32
N LEU A 121 -8.93 6.69 12.65
CA LEU A 121 -10.19 7.39 12.40
C LEU A 121 -10.34 8.66 13.25
N ILE A 122 -9.60 8.78 14.36
CA ILE A 122 -9.60 9.98 15.21
C ILE A 122 -9.03 11.18 14.45
N ASP A 123 -8.02 10.95 13.60
CA ASP A 123 -7.35 11.98 12.82
C ASP A 123 -8.07 12.31 11.50
N ILE A 124 -9.18 11.63 11.20
CA ILE A 124 -9.99 11.87 10.01
C ILE A 124 -11.17 12.77 10.37
N HIS A 125 -11.05 14.04 10.00
CA HIS A 125 -12.08 15.05 10.28
C HIS A 125 -13.05 15.28 9.11
N GLU A 126 -12.79 14.72 7.93
CA GLU A 126 -13.61 14.86 6.72
C GLU A 126 -13.99 13.51 6.10
N ASP A 127 -14.52 13.53 4.88
CA ASP A 127 -14.77 12.34 4.08
C ASP A 127 -13.48 11.84 3.43
N LEU A 128 -13.40 10.53 3.20
CA LEU A 128 -12.33 9.89 2.45
C LEU A 128 -12.75 9.73 0.99
N GLU A 129 -11.91 10.18 0.07
CA GLU A 129 -12.15 10.08 -1.36
C GLU A 129 -10.91 9.60 -2.09
N VAL A 130 -11.06 8.56 -2.92
CA VAL A 130 -10.05 8.20 -3.92
C VAL A 130 -10.33 8.98 -5.19
N ARG A 131 -9.45 9.94 -5.51
CA ARG A 131 -9.55 10.79 -6.71
C ARG A 131 -8.17 11.19 -7.21
N TYR A 132 -8.12 11.79 -8.40
CA TYR A 132 -6.93 12.51 -8.86
C TYR A 132 -6.57 13.67 -7.95
N SER A 133 -5.28 13.95 -7.81
CA SER A 133 -4.80 15.21 -7.24
C SER A 133 -5.25 16.38 -8.12
N ARG A 134 -5.46 17.52 -7.47
CA ARG A 134 -5.87 18.79 -8.05
C ARG A 134 -4.92 19.86 -7.55
N LYS A 135 -4.77 20.93 -8.31
CA LYS A 135 -3.94 22.07 -7.90
C LYS A 135 -4.36 22.56 -6.50
N GLY A 136 -3.40 22.62 -5.59
CA GLY A 136 -3.60 23.03 -4.19
C GLY A 136 -3.77 21.86 -3.23
N ASP A 137 -3.88 20.62 -3.72
CA ASP A 137 -3.69 19.46 -2.87
C ASP A 137 -2.25 19.41 -2.39
N VAL A 138 -2.08 18.98 -1.14
CA VAL A 138 -0.78 18.85 -0.49
C VAL A 138 -0.67 17.49 0.20
N PHE A 139 0.56 17.03 0.35
CA PHE A 139 0.89 15.78 1.02
C PHE A 139 1.97 16.03 2.06
N LEU A 140 1.81 15.50 3.27
CA LEU A 140 2.86 15.49 4.29
C LEU A 140 3.52 14.10 4.31
N PRO A 141 4.76 13.96 3.80
CA PRO A 141 5.46 12.68 3.82
C PRO A 141 5.69 12.18 5.25
N PHE A 142 5.76 10.85 5.38
CA PHE A 142 6.03 10.23 6.67
C PHE A 142 7.41 10.65 7.19
N GLY A 143 7.47 11.19 8.41
CA GLY A 143 8.69 11.73 9.01
C GLY A 143 9.13 13.11 8.50
N SER A 144 8.27 13.79 7.72
CA SER A 144 8.48 15.18 7.29
C SER A 144 7.70 16.14 8.18
N GLU A 145 8.22 17.36 8.31
CA GLU A 145 7.49 18.52 8.87
C GLU A 145 6.97 19.46 7.78
N ASN A 146 7.35 19.21 6.51
CA ASN A 146 7.02 20.06 5.37
C ASN A 146 6.06 19.34 4.42
N TYR A 147 5.04 20.07 3.99
CA TYR A 147 4.10 19.64 2.96
C TYR A 147 4.72 19.78 1.56
N GLU A 148 4.38 18.84 0.68
CA GLU A 148 4.71 18.80 -0.74
C GLU A 148 3.45 19.02 -1.59
N ASP A 149 3.58 19.74 -2.70
CA ASP A 149 2.53 19.83 -3.71
C ASP A 149 2.40 18.49 -4.46
N VAL A 150 1.16 18.08 -4.75
CA VAL A 150 0.82 16.81 -5.46
C VAL A 150 0.00 17.01 -6.74
#